data_AF-A0A526PSA3-F1
#
_entry.id   AF-A0A526PSA3-F1
#
_cell.length_a   1.000
_cell.length_b   1.000
_cell.length_c   1.000
_cell.angle_alpha   90.00
_cell.angle_beta   90.00
_cell.angle_gamma   90.00
#
_symmetry.space_group_name_H-M   'P 1'
#
loop_
_entity.id
_entity.type
_entity.pdbx_description
1 polymer ?
#
loop_
_entity_poly.entity_id
_entity_poly.type
_entity_poly.pdbx_seq_one_letter_code
_entity_poly.pdbx_strand_id
1 'polypeptide(L)' 'MFDVIWRSVAIGIGATLLMDIWAVFLNKAFAQPRPNWGPVGRWVWHLRSKVFHDDIGEAAPYAHEVALG' A
#
# COMPACT_ATOMS: atom_id res chain seq x y z
N MET A 1 -4.26 -17.36 25.42
CA MET A 1 -3.43 -16.39 24.67
C MET A 1 -2.84 -16.97 23.38
N PHE A 2 -2.22 -18.15 23.40
CA PHE A 2 -1.55 -18.71 22.21
C PHE A 2 -2.51 -19.03 21.03
N ASP A 3 -3.70 -19.55 21.32
CA ASP A 3 -4.75 -19.82 20.31
C ASP A 3 -5.15 -18.56 19.52
N VAL A 4 -5.35 -17.44 20.22
CA VAL A 4 -5.69 -16.16 19.60
C VAL A 4 -4.55 -15.66 18.72
N ILE A 5 -3.31 -15.71 19.20
CA ILE A 5 -2.13 -15.27 18.44
C ILE A 5 -2.00 -16.06 17.15
N TRP A 6 -2.09 -17.39 17.22
CA TRP A 6 -1.95 -18.23 16.03
C TRP A 6 -3.07 -17.99 15.00
N ARG A 7 -4.32 -17.89 15.46
CA ARG A 7 -5.46 -17.58 14.58
C ARG A 7 -5.31 -16.22 13.92
N SER A 8 -4.91 -15.19 14.67
CA SER A 8 -4.69 -13.85 14.14
C SER A 8 -3.61 -13.83 13.06
N VAL A 9 -2.49 -14.55 13.27
CA VAL A 9 -1.42 -14.68 12.28
C VAL A 9 -1.92 -15.39 11.02
N ALA A 10 -2.61 -16.52 11.17
CA ALA A 10 -3.14 -17.28 10.04
C ALA A 10 -4.17 -16.47 9.23
N ILE A 11 -5.06 -15.75 9.91
CA ILE A 11 -6.04 -14.86 9.27
C ILE A 11 -5.32 -13.71 8.55
N GLY A 12 -4.33 -13.09 9.20
CA GLY A 12 -3.56 -12.00 8.59
C GLY A 12 -2.87 -12.43 7.30
N ILE A 13 -2.12 -13.54 7.34
CA ILE A 13 -1.44 -14.10 6.16
C ILE A 13 -2.45 -14.46 5.07
N GLY A 14 -3.51 -15.18 5.44
CA GLY A 14 -4.56 -15.60 4.50
C GLY A 14 -5.25 -14.41 3.83
N ALA A 15 -5.56 -13.36 4.60
CA ALA A 15 -6.17 -12.14 4.08
C ALA A 15 -5.23 -11.41 3.11
N THR A 16 -3.94 -11.25 3.44
CA THR A 16 -2.95 -10.62 2.54
C THR A 16 -2.84 -11.38 1.22
N LEU A 17 -2.64 -12.70 1.27
CA LEU A 17 -2.53 -13.52 0.08
C LEU A 17 -3.78 -13.45 -0.80
N LEU A 18 -4.97 -13.51 -0.17
CA LEU A 18 -6.23 -13.43 -0.88
C LEU A 18 -6.39 -12.07 -1.61
N MET A 19 -6.04 -10.98 -0.93
CA MET A 19 -6.11 -9.63 -1.50
C MET A 19 -5.12 -9.43 -2.65
N ASP A 20 -3.91 -9.97 -2.53
CA ASP A 20 -2.90 -9.91 -3.60
C ASP A 20 -3.35 -10.69 -4.84
N ILE A 21 -3.87 -11.91 -4.65
CA ILE A 21 -4.44 -12.72 -5.73
C ILE A 21 -5.60 -11.97 -6.39
N TRP A 22 -6.47 -11.36 -5.59
CA TRP A 22 -7.60 -10.58 -6.09
C TRP A 22 -7.12 -9.38 -6.92
N ALA A 23 -6.11 -8.64 -6.48
CA ALA A 23 -5.54 -7.52 -7.24
C ALA A 23 -4.94 -7.98 -8.57
N VAL A 24 -4.23 -9.12 -8.58
CA VAL A 24 -3.70 -9.72 -9.82
C VAL A 24 -4.84 -10.15 -10.75
N PHE A 25 -5.90 -10.75 -10.22
CA PHE A 25 -7.07 -11.13 -10.99
C PHE A 25 -7.74 -9.91 -11.63
N LEU A 26 -7.97 -8.84 -10.88
CA LEU A 26 -8.53 -7.60 -11.40
C LEU A 26 -7.65 -6.99 -12.51
N ASN A 27 -6.33 -6.99 -12.31
CA ASN A 27 -5.39 -6.50 -13.31
C ASN A 27 -5.41 -7.33 -14.60
N LYS A 28 -5.50 -8.66 -14.49
CA LYS A 28 -5.47 -9.55 -15.67
C LYS A 28 -6.81 -9.68 -16.38
N ALA A 29 -7.91 -9.77 -15.64
CA ALA A 29 -9.24 -10.01 -16.19
C ALA A 29 -9.94 -8.72 -16.65
N PHE A 30 -9.70 -7.60 -15.97
CA PHE A 30 -10.38 -6.34 -16.22
C PHE A 30 -9.43 -5.20 -16.64
N ALA A 31 -8.15 -5.49 -16.87
CA ALA A 31 -7.12 -4.51 -17.22
C ALA A 31 -6.99 -3.35 -16.21
N GLN A 32 -7.42 -3.55 -14.96
CA GLN A 32 -7.33 -2.51 -13.94
C GLN A 32 -5.86 -2.22 -13.61
N PRO A 33 -5.41 -0.95 -13.61
CA PRO A 33 -4.03 -0.60 -13.23
C PRO A 33 -3.68 -1.12 -11.84
N ARG A 34 -2.41 -1.49 -11.65
CA ARG A 34 -1.92 -1.85 -10.32
C ARG A 34 -1.99 -0.62 -9.39
N PRO A 35 -2.16 -0.83 -8.08
CA PRO A 35 -2.11 0.26 -7.11
C PRO A 35 -0.82 1.08 -7.26
N ASN A 36 -0.95 2.41 -7.38
CA ASN A 36 0.18 3.32 -7.40
C ASN A 36 0.57 3.70 -5.96
N TRP A 37 1.72 3.20 -5.50
CA TRP A 37 2.25 3.49 -4.18
C TRP A 37 3.14 4.75 -4.12
N GLY A 38 3.39 5.40 -5.27
CA GLY A 38 4.14 6.65 -5.35
C GLY A 38 3.65 7.76 -4.41
N PRO A 39 2.33 8.04 -4.30
CA PRO A 39 1.81 9.01 -3.35
C PRO A 39 2.13 8.67 -1.88
N VAL A 40 2.16 7.38 -1.52
CA VAL A 40 2.52 6.94 -0.16
C VAL A 40 4.00 7.21 0.11
N GLY A 41 4.89 6.84 -0.81
CA GLY A 41 6.31 7.16 -0.66
C GLY A 41 6.57 8.67 -0.68
N ARG A 42 5.81 9.43 -1.48
CA ARG A 42 5.87 10.91 -1.45
C ARG A 42 5.46 11.43 -0.08
N TRP A 43 4.42 10.89 0.53
CA TRP A 43 4.00 11.26 1.89
C TRP A 43 5.10 10.96 2.91
N VAL A 44 5.67 9.74 2.89
CA VAL A 44 6.77 9.35 3.79
C VAL A 44 7.97 10.29 3.64
N TRP A 45 8.32 10.65 2.41
CA TRP A 45 9.41 11.59 2.13
C TRP A 45 9.15 13.01 2.69
N HIS A 46 7.88 13.46 2.69
CA HIS A 46 7.48 14.78 3.17
C HIS A 46 7.18 14.84 4.68
N LEU A 47 7.23 13.72 5.42
CA LEU A 47 7.06 13.70 6.87
C LEU A 47 8.04 14.64 7.60
N ARG A 48 9.20 14.91 7.01
CA ARG A 48 10.20 15.86 7.53
C ARG A 48 9.75 17.32 7.56
N SER A 49 8.72 17.68 6.79
CA SER A 49 8.21 19.06 6.69
C SER A 49 6.75 19.16 7.10
N LYS A 50 5.90 18.23 6.67
CA LYS A 50 4.45 18.27 6.92
C LYS A 50 3.89 16.85 6.95
N VAL A 51 3.10 16.57 7.98
CA VAL A 51 2.38 15.29 8.13
C VAL A 51 1.06 15.29 7.37
N PHE A 52 0.31 16.39 7.41
CA PHE A 52 -1.01 16.49 6.79
C PHE A 52 -0.95 17.27 5.47
N HIS A 53 -1.25 16.63 4.34
CA HIS A 53 -1.32 17.26 3.03
C HIS A 53 -2.78 17.32 2.60
N ASP A 54 -3.22 18.46 2.05
CA ASP A 54 -4.58 18.62 1.55
C ASP A 54 -4.81 17.73 0.33
N ASP A 55 -3.81 17.68 -0.56
CA ASP A 55 -3.63 16.66 -1.59
C ASP A 55 -2.14 16.29 -1.68
N ILE A 56 -1.82 15.01 -1.49
CA ILE A 56 -0.43 14.54 -1.63
C ILE A 56 0.02 14.50 -3.09
N GLY A 57 -0.91 14.42 -4.04
CA GLY A 57 -0.64 14.45 -5.48
C GLY A 57 0.00 15.76 -5.95
N GLU A 58 -0.25 16.86 -5.24
CA GLU A 58 0.32 18.18 -5.52
C GLU A 58 1.67 18.44 -4.84
N ALA A 59 2.04 17.63 -3.84
CA ALA A 59 3.35 17.76 -3.20
C ALA A 59 4.48 17.48 -4.20
N ALA A 60 5.65 18.09 -3.99
CA ALA A 60 6.78 17.94 -4.90
C ALA A 60 7.17 16.45 -5.07
N PRO A 61 7.34 15.94 -6.30
CA PRO A 61 7.65 14.53 -6.50
C PRO A 61 9.04 14.15 -5.96
N TYR A 62 9.18 12.91 -5.50
CA TYR A 62 10.46 12.33 -5.12
C TYR A 62 10.84 11.22 -6.10
N ALA A 63 12.09 11.24 -6.58
CA ALA A 63 12.55 10.31 -7.62
C ALA A 63 12.37 8.82 -7.27
N HIS A 64 12.39 8.47 -5.98
CA HIS A 64 12.22 7.09 -5.51
C HIS A 64 10.89 6.89 -4.75
N GLU A 65 9.87 7.70 -5.02
CA GLU A 65 8.59 7.64 -4.31
C GLU A 65 7.86 6.30 -4.48
N VAL A 66 8.02 5.62 -5.61
CA VAL A 66 7.42 4.28 -5.83
C VAL A 66 8.20 3.17 -5.12
N ALA A 67 9.50 3.36 -4.86
CA ALA A 67 10.30 2.37 -4.12
C ALA A 67 10.17 2.55 -2.59
N LEU A 68 9.85 3.77 -2.16
CA LEU A 68 9.64 4.13 -0.76
C LEU A 68 8.22 3.79 -0.27
N GLY A 69 7.24 3.80 -1.17
CA GLY A 69 5.85 3.41 -0.89
C GLY A 69 5.59 1.97 -1.26
#